data_AF-A0A959XAI5-F1
#
_entry.id   AF-A0A959XAI5-F1
#
_cell.length_a   1.000
_cell.length_b   1.000
_cell.length_c   1.000
_cell.angle_alpha   90.00
_cell.angle_beta   90.00
_cell.angle_gamma   90.00
#
_symmetry.space_group_name_H-M   'P 1'
#
loop_
_entity.id
_entity.type
_entity.pdbx_description
1 polymer ?
#
loop_
_entity_poly.entity_id
_entity_poly.type
_entity_poly.pdbx_seq_one_letter_code
_entity_poly.pdbx_strand_id
1 'polypeptide(L)'
;MAKKLGAVLVGLGVFLLTLGLLSKFYAYPRLAVAPANQNSVTLAFAEDATFFSIADRAEKTGDLLTTVNTVGDVNASKQISEKLGKPIVVWEQMSYSDAPEFNKSDGHAPLSASRSRI
;
A
#
# COMPACT_ATOMS: atom_id res chain seq x y z
N MET A 1 39.60 12.04 -35.65
CA MET A 1 38.62 11.99 -34.53
C MET A 1 37.28 11.33 -34.90
N ALA A 2 36.73 11.54 -36.10
CA ALA A 2 35.40 11.02 -36.52
C ALA A 2 35.17 9.50 -36.33
N LYS A 3 36.19 8.65 -36.59
CA LYS A 3 36.06 7.18 -36.44
C LYS A 3 35.86 6.73 -34.99
N LYS A 4 36.43 7.47 -34.02
CA LYS A 4 36.23 7.18 -32.59
C LYS A 4 34.82 7.56 -32.13
N LEU A 5 34.31 8.69 -32.64
CA LEU A 5 32.96 9.15 -32.33
C LEU A 5 31.90 8.17 -32.88
N GLY A 6 32.09 7.66 -34.11
CA GLY A 6 31.23 6.61 -34.67
C GLY A 6 31.20 5.34 -33.83
N ALA A 7 32.37 4.87 -33.36
CA ALA A 7 32.44 3.69 -32.49
C ALA A 7 31.72 3.91 -31.14
N VAL A 8 31.83 5.11 -30.57
CA VAL A 8 31.11 5.47 -29.33
C VAL A 8 29.60 5.51 -29.53
N LEU A 9 29.11 6.10 -30.63
CA LEU A 9 27.67 6.12 -30.92
C LEU A 9 27.10 4.72 -31.15
N VAL A 10 27.83 3.85 -31.86
CA VAL A 10 27.40 2.46 -32.06
C VAL A 10 27.39 1.69 -30.74
N GLY A 11 28.44 1.85 -29.93
CA GLY A 11 28.49 1.23 -28.59
C GLY A 11 27.35 1.69 -27.70
N LEU A 12 27.04 2.98 -27.68
CA LEU A 12 25.91 3.55 -26.94
C LEU A 12 24.56 3.03 -27.47
N GLY A 13 24.40 2.93 -28.78
CA GLY A 13 23.20 2.38 -29.40
C GLY A 13 22.95 0.92 -28.98
N VAL A 14 23.97 0.07 -29.07
CA VAL A 14 23.88 -1.33 -28.63
C VAL A 14 23.61 -1.41 -27.11
N PHE A 15 24.26 -0.55 -26.32
CA PHE A 15 24.01 -0.48 -24.88
C PHE A 15 22.54 -0.12 -24.57
N LEU A 16 21.98 0.89 -25.22
CA LEU A 16 20.58 1.29 -25.00
C LEU A 16 19.59 0.21 -25.48
N LEU A 17 19.88 -0.47 -26.59
CA LEU A 17 19.05 -1.58 -27.07
C LEU A 17 19.05 -2.76 -26.11
N THR A 18 20.23 -3.14 -25.59
CA THR A 18 20.35 -4.20 -24.58
C THR A 18 19.66 -3.82 -23.27
N LEU A 19 19.80 -2.57 -22.82
CA LEU A 19 19.12 -2.05 -21.63
C LEU A 19 17.59 -2.03 -21.80
N GLY A 20 17.09 -1.65 -22.98
CA GLY A 20 15.66 -1.69 -23.30
C GLY A 20 15.11 -3.12 -23.28
N LEU A 21 15.84 -4.07 -23.85
CA LEU A 21 15.46 -5.48 -23.84
C LEU A 21 15.44 -6.04 -22.41
N LEU A 22 16.48 -5.75 -21.61
CA LEU A 22 16.55 -6.14 -20.21
C LEU A 22 15.42 -5.49 -19.39
N SER A 23 15.09 -4.23 -19.66
CA SER A 23 13.99 -3.55 -18.98
C SER A 23 12.65 -4.23 -19.27
N LYS A 24 12.39 -4.64 -20.51
CA LYS A 24 11.14 -5.31 -20.90
C LYS A 24 10.99 -6.70 -20.27
N PHE A 25 12.05 -7.50 -20.26
CA PHE A 25 11.98 -8.90 -19.81
C PHE A 25 12.33 -9.11 -18.34
N TYR A 26 13.04 -8.17 -17.70
CA TYR A 26 13.49 -8.30 -16.31
C TYR A 26 12.93 -7.23 -15.38
N ALA A 27 13.02 -5.95 -15.76
CA ALA A 27 12.55 -4.86 -14.89
C ALA A 27 11.02 -4.81 -14.80
N TYR A 28 10.32 -4.91 -15.93
CA TYR A 28 8.85 -4.87 -15.97
C TYR A 28 8.19 -5.94 -15.10
N PRO A 29 8.56 -7.24 -15.17
CA PRO A 29 7.93 -8.25 -14.32
C PRO A 29 8.32 -8.17 -12.83
N ARG A 30 9.42 -7.50 -12.47
CA ARG A 30 9.82 -7.36 -11.06
C ARG A 30 9.38 -6.06 -10.38
N LEU A 31 9.27 -4.97 -11.13
CA LEU A 31 8.86 -3.65 -10.60
C LEU A 31 7.34 -3.43 -10.64
N ALA A 32 6.61 -4.17 -11.49
CA ALA A 32 5.15 -4.12 -11.51
C ALA A 32 4.50 -4.95 -10.39
N VAL A 33 5.29 -5.65 -9.57
CA VAL A 33 4.78 -6.39 -8.41
C VAL A 33 4.81 -5.46 -7.21
N ALA A 34 3.62 -5.16 -6.68
CA ALA A 34 3.51 -4.36 -5.47
C ALA A 34 4.25 -5.06 -4.31
N PRO A 35 4.98 -4.33 -3.44
CA PRO A 35 5.70 -4.97 -2.36
C PRO A 35 4.70 -5.60 -1.37
N ALA A 36 4.81 -6.92 -1.17
CA ALA A 36 3.96 -7.66 -0.25
C ALA A 36 4.26 -7.38 1.24
N ASN A 37 5.33 -6.65 1.53
CA ASN A 37 5.74 -6.25 2.87
C ASN A 37 5.48 -4.76 3.16
N GLN A 38 4.64 -4.08 2.37
CA GLN A 38 4.26 -2.71 2.70
C GLN A 38 3.40 -2.69 3.96
N ASN A 39 3.80 -1.83 4.89
CA ASN A 39 3.03 -1.48 6.07
C ASN A 39 2.83 0.03 6.04
N SER A 40 1.59 0.47 5.84
CA SER A 40 1.26 1.90 5.75
C SER A 40 0.22 2.23 6.82
N VAL A 41 0.52 3.25 7.61
CA VAL A 41 -0.41 3.82 8.59
C VAL A 41 -0.82 5.20 8.08
N THR A 42 -2.10 5.37 7.75
CA THR A 42 -2.67 6.65 7.34
C THR A 42 -3.53 7.18 8.49
N LEU A 43 -3.27 8.42 8.91
CA LEU A 43 -4.05 9.13 9.91
C LEU A 43 -4.89 10.19 9.20
N ALA A 44 -6.21 10.14 9.36
CA ALA A 44 -7.13 11.16 8.92
C ALA A 44 -7.73 11.85 10.15
N PHE A 45 -7.42 13.12 10.31
CA PHE A 45 -7.95 13.95 11.39
C PHE A 45 -9.13 14.78 10.87
N ALA A 46 -10.25 14.72 11.56
CA ALA A 46 -11.42 15.52 11.29
C ALA A 46 -11.77 16.35 12.53
N GLU A 47 -11.54 17.66 12.45
CA GLU A 47 -11.91 18.64 13.48
C GLU A 47 -13.41 18.97 13.35
N ASP A 48 -14.11 19.11 14.48
CA ASP A 48 -15.56 19.39 14.53
C ASP A 48 -16.44 18.42 13.70
N ALA A 49 -16.10 17.13 13.68
CA ALA A 49 -16.84 16.13 12.94
C ALA A 49 -18.17 15.78 13.65
N THR A 50 -19.27 15.80 12.89
CA THR A 50 -20.54 15.21 13.37
C THR A 50 -20.53 13.72 13.11
N PHE A 51 -20.54 12.92 14.18
CA PHE A 51 -20.55 11.46 14.12
C PHE A 51 -21.70 10.86 14.94
N PHE A 52 -22.17 9.69 14.52
CA PHE A 52 -23.21 8.96 15.24
C PHE A 52 -22.56 8.06 16.28
N SER A 53 -22.75 8.36 17.57
CA SER A 53 -22.26 7.53 18.67
C SER A 53 -23.21 6.35 18.89
N ILE A 54 -22.72 5.12 18.73
CA ILE A 54 -23.51 3.91 19.00
C ILE A 54 -23.81 3.76 20.50
N ALA A 55 -22.90 4.23 21.37
CA ALA A 55 -23.08 4.19 22.82
C ALA A 55 -24.24 5.08 23.29
N ASP A 56 -24.34 6.28 22.72
CA ASP A 56 -25.37 7.27 23.09
C ASP A 56 -26.62 7.21 22.20
N ARG A 57 -26.55 6.48 21.07
CA ARG A 57 -27.56 6.44 20.00
C ARG A 57 -28.00 7.84 19.55
N ALA A 58 -27.05 8.76 19.50
CA ALA A 58 -27.27 10.16 19.17
C ALA A 58 -26.11 10.69 18.31
N GLU A 59 -26.42 11.71 17.51
CA GLU A 59 -25.40 12.47 16.79
C GLU A 59 -24.67 13.38 17.78
N LYS A 60 -23.33 13.33 17.74
CA LYS A 60 -22.45 14.17 18.54
C LYS A 60 -21.46 14.87 17.61
N THR A 61 -21.06 16.07 17.98
CA THR A 61 -20.01 16.82 17.30
C THR A 61 -18.76 16.78 18.17
N GLY A 62 -17.62 16.46 17.57
CA GLY A 62 -16.33 16.45 18.25
C GLY A 62 -15.21 15.99 17.32
N ASP A 63 -13.97 16.04 17.82
CA ASP A 63 -12.80 15.66 17.04
C ASP A 63 -12.77 14.14 16.83
N LEU A 64 -12.51 13.74 15.59
CA LEU A 64 -12.44 12.34 15.21
C LEU A 64 -11.12 12.04 14.51
N LEU A 65 -10.38 11.08 15.06
CA LEU A 65 -9.19 10.52 14.46
C LEU A 65 -9.52 9.16 13.84
N THR A 66 -9.40 9.07 12.52
CA THR A 66 -9.51 7.80 11.79
C THR A 66 -8.12 7.29 11.45
N THR A 67 -7.79 6.11 11.97
CA THR A 67 -6.54 5.42 11.67
C THR A 67 -6.80 4.27 10.71
N VAL A 68 -6.16 4.30 9.55
CA VAL A 68 -6.18 3.21 8.56
C VAL A 68 -4.81 2.54 8.55
N ASN A 69 -4.77 1.28 8.95
CA ASN A 69 -3.57 0.46 8.93
C ASN A 69 -3.68 -0.57 7.79
N THR A 70 -2.78 -0.49 6.82
CA THR A 70 -2.68 -1.44 5.71
C THR A 70 -1.42 -2.27 5.86
N VAL A 71 -1.59 -3.57 6.12
CA VAL A 71 -0.50 -4.53 6.33
C VAL A 71 -0.54 -5.58 5.22
N GLY A 72 0.59 -5.79 4.55
CA GLY A 72 0.74 -6.91 3.63
C GLY A 72 0.87 -8.26 4.34
N ASP A 73 0.05 -9.22 3.90
CA ASP A 73 0.13 -10.61 4.36
C ASP A 73 0.98 -11.42 3.36
N VAL A 74 2.25 -11.61 3.70
CA VAL A 74 3.23 -12.34 2.89
C VAL A 74 2.85 -13.82 2.73
N ASN A 75 2.23 -14.43 3.74
CA ASN A 75 1.88 -15.85 3.72
C ASN A 75 0.65 -16.09 2.84
N ALA A 76 -0.41 -15.28 3.01
CA ALA A 76 -1.58 -15.32 2.14
C ALA A 76 -1.22 -15.00 0.69
N SER A 77 -0.35 -14.00 0.46
CA SER A 77 0.16 -13.66 -0.87
C SER A 77 0.85 -14.85 -1.55
N LYS A 78 1.68 -15.60 -0.81
CA LYS A 78 2.40 -16.77 -1.36
C LYS A 78 1.44 -17.92 -1.72
N GLN A 79 0.52 -18.27 -0.82
CA GLN A 79 -0.44 -19.35 -1.05
C GLN A 79 -1.36 -19.06 -2.25
N ILE A 80 -1.83 -17.82 -2.37
CA ILE A 80 -2.72 -17.40 -3.46
C ILE A 80 -1.95 -17.31 -4.78
N SER A 81 -0.70 -16.83 -4.75
CA SER A 81 0.17 -16.79 -5.93
C SER A 81 0.48 -18.19 -6.46
N GLU A 82 0.78 -19.15 -5.59
CA GLU A 82 1.04 -20.55 -5.96
C GLU A 82 -0.23 -21.20 -6.55
N LYS A 83 -1.40 -20.94 -5.97
CA LYS A 83 -2.68 -21.50 -6.43
C LYS A 83 -3.13 -20.94 -7.78
N LEU A 84 -2.89 -19.66 -8.04
CA LEU A 84 -3.36 -18.98 -9.26
C LEU A 84 -2.30 -18.90 -10.37
N GLY A 85 -1.07 -19.35 -10.11
CA GLY A 85 0.02 -19.35 -11.10
C GLY A 85 0.44 -17.95 -11.57
N LYS A 86 0.13 -16.90 -10.79
CA LYS A 86 0.45 -15.50 -11.08
C LYS A 86 0.81 -14.76 -9.79
N PRO A 87 1.68 -13.73 -9.84
CA PRO A 87 2.03 -12.97 -8.65
C PRO A 87 0.80 -12.19 -8.14
N ILE A 88 0.32 -12.56 -6.96
CA ILE A 88 -0.77 -11.89 -6.25
C ILE A 88 -0.25 -11.41 -4.90
N VAL A 89 -0.57 -10.15 -4.60
CA VAL A 89 -0.26 -9.52 -3.33
C VAL A 89 -1.58 -9.32 -2.60
N VAL A 90 -1.60 -9.70 -1.33
CA VAL A 90 -2.77 -9.58 -0.45
C VAL A 90 -2.46 -8.54 0.60
N TRP A 91 -3.30 -7.52 0.70
CA TRP A 91 -3.24 -6.55 1.77
C TRP A 91 -4.45 -6.69 2.68
N GLU A 92 -4.20 -6.67 3.98
CA GLU A 92 -5.25 -6.48 4.98
C GLU A 92 -5.27 -5.01 5.39
N GLN A 93 -6.43 -4.39 5.24
CA GLN A 93 -6.67 -3.02 5.67
C GLN A 93 -7.63 -3.04 6.87
N MET A 94 -7.20 -2.42 7.96
CA MET A 94 -8.02 -2.19 9.15
C MET A 94 -8.15 -0.68 9.36
N SER A 95 -9.37 -0.15 9.27
CA SER A 95 -9.66 1.23 9.61
C SER A 95 -10.47 1.29 10.89
N TYR A 96 -10.10 2.17 11.82
CA TYR A 96 -10.90 2.47 13.00
C TYR A 96 -10.95 3.98 13.23
N SER A 97 -12.06 4.45 13.78
CA SER A 97 -12.33 5.87 14.04
C SER A 97 -12.73 6.03 15.50
N ASP A 98 -12.08 6.96 16.20
CA ASP A 98 -12.39 7.32 17.58
C ASP A 98 -11.87 8.73 17.93
N ALA A 99 -12.08 9.19 19.16
CA ALA A 99 -11.51 10.42 19.70
C ALA A 99 -9.97 10.39 19.65
N PRO A 100 -9.29 11.55 19.54
CA PRO A 100 -7.83 11.62 19.41
C PRO A 100 -7.05 10.97 20.57
N GLU A 101 -7.62 10.97 21.77
CA GLU A 101 -7.09 10.32 22.97
C GLU A 101 -7.28 8.79 23.02
N PHE A 102 -8.00 8.19 22.08
CA PHE A 102 -8.28 6.76 22.09
C PHE A 102 -7.03 5.92 21.85
N ASN A 103 -6.70 5.06 22.81
CA ASN A 103 -5.64 4.07 22.69
C ASN A 103 -6.22 2.67 22.49
N LYS A 104 -5.87 2.05 21.37
CA LYS A 104 -6.28 0.68 21.01
C LYS A 104 -5.87 -0.38 22.04
N SER A 105 -4.83 -0.11 22.84
CA SER A 105 -4.36 -1.00 23.89
C SER A 105 -5.22 -1.00 25.16
N ASP A 106 -6.14 -0.03 25.31
CA ASP A 106 -6.92 0.15 26.53
C ASP A 106 -8.14 -0.80 26.62
N GLY A 107 -8.34 -1.66 25.61
CA GLY A 107 -9.37 -2.72 25.62
C GLY A 107 -10.80 -2.22 25.39
N HIS A 108 -11.01 -0.92 25.24
CA HIS A 108 -12.28 -0.33 24.85
C HIS A 108 -12.50 -0.47 23.33
N ALA A 109 -13.73 -0.78 22.92
CA ALA A 109 -14.08 -0.90 21.51
C ALA A 109 -14.13 0.49 20.86
N PRO A 110 -13.56 0.69 19.66
CA PRO A 110 -13.58 1.98 18.99
C PRO A 110 -15.00 2.35 18.52
N LEU A 111 -15.28 3.64 18.36
CA LEU A 111 -16.58 4.14 17.86
C LEU A 111 -16.98 3.53 16.51
N SER A 112 -16.01 3.30 15.63
CA SER A 112 -16.21 2.55 14.39
C SER A 112 -14.97 1.74 14.01
N ALA A 113 -15.17 0.55 13.46
CA ALA A 113 -14.08 -0.26 12.90
C ALA A 113 -14.55 -1.06 11.68
N SER A 114 -13.72 -1.07 10.65
CA SER A 114 -13.93 -1.82 9.42
C SER A 114 -12.66 -2.59 9.07
N ARG A 115 -12.83 -3.83 8.61
CA ARG A 115 -11.76 -4.67 8.10
C ARG A 115 -12.08 -5.02 6.65
N SER A 116 -11.13 -4.76 5.75
CA SER A 116 -11.20 -5.16 4.35
C SER A 116 -9.94 -5.92 3.96
N ARG A 117 -10.08 -6.84 2.99
CA ARG A 117 -8.98 -7.53 2.34
C ARG A 117 -9.03 -7.18 0.87
N ILE A 118 -7.92 -6.67 0.34
CA ILE A 118 -7.77 -6.23 -1.05
C ILE A 118 -6.62 -6.97 -1.74
#